data_AF-A0A970FL85-F1
#
_entry.id   AF-A0A970FL85-F1
#
_cell.length_a   1.000
_cell.length_b   1.000
_cell.length_c   1.000
_cell.angle_alpha   90.00
_cell.angle_beta   90.00
_cell.angle_gamma   90.00
#
_symmetry.space_group_name_H-M   'P 1'
#
loop_
_entity.id
_entity.type
_entity.pdbx_description
1 polymer ?
#
loop_
_entity_poly.entity_id
_entity_poly.type
_entity_poly.pdbx_seq_one_letter_code
_entity_poly.pdbx_strand_id
1 'polypeptide(L)'
;GDITALERLYEEFSLQIKEKYEKWYRVDFGDDSGICEWTEWAYIIRCPECGHEIVLSEENKITNGVYRCPNELCLGQDGVRRINGIPNGSLPLRVRYRSDRTNKTEIRSIVSAGQVLNFDQLLEKVNELKFRPNFEIPLDWDRQHEDKLQERGVTEYRHFFTDRNYIINCLIFNDIVAQKSQLPKDLYEMLYFLFSSSLRYTNNMTRVTQNWENGRPTSMDKHAFWFPNQYVETNVVDVMRRRAKSLISGAKYSKRTLPISCKEVHSFKELQQQGGYLVLNRSSTKLPIPDNSIDVIITDPPYGSNVQYAELSVVWNAWYEIFGGLDDYIFKDEEAVVNRKVKVEGAKTEEDYEELLYHVFLECNRVLKDGRYLVFTFNNKNIKVWIAMMKAVARAGFYLAEDGVIFQDFIQSYKNTAHLRYAGNIHGDFIYSFVKGEGPVSFDFNGDSLQQVIENSIDLKLEQLYKKQERYTTPELYQHVFAELTSVLMQYIAQHIDVGEEILNAETLSGEYVDNLLKMKLDYHDGEWIKRGNAR
;
A
#
# COMPACT_ATOMS: atom_id res chain seq x y z
N GLY A 1 -19.83 -10.57 18.06
CA GLY A 1 -21.24 -10.23 17.80
C GLY A 1 -22.04 -11.45 17.37
N ASP A 2 -23.30 -11.22 17.00
CA ASP A 2 -24.22 -12.24 16.48
C ASP A 2 -23.99 -12.45 14.97
N ILE A 3 -23.37 -13.59 14.62
CA ILE A 3 -23.10 -13.95 13.22
C ILE A 3 -24.39 -14.23 12.46
N THR A 4 -25.43 -14.77 13.11
CA THR A 4 -26.69 -15.07 12.44
C THR A 4 -27.43 -13.79 12.07
N ALA A 5 -27.40 -12.78 12.95
CA ALA A 5 -27.91 -11.46 12.62
C ALA A 5 -27.13 -10.81 11.46
N LEU A 6 -25.81 -10.95 11.45
CA LEU A 6 -24.96 -10.44 10.36
C LEU A 6 -25.24 -11.15 9.02
N GLU A 7 -25.42 -12.48 9.03
CA GLU A 7 -25.80 -13.25 7.84
C GLU A 7 -27.12 -12.76 7.26
N ARG A 8 -28.15 -12.63 8.11
CA ARG A 8 -29.46 -12.11 7.70
C ARG A 8 -29.34 -10.70 7.11
N LEU A 9 -28.63 -9.80 7.79
CA LEU A 9 -28.42 -8.43 7.32
C LEU A 9 -27.79 -8.41 5.93
N TYR A 10 -26.72 -9.18 5.73
CA TYR A 10 -26.05 -9.23 4.43
C TYR A 10 -26.90 -9.87 3.34
N GLU A 11 -27.72 -10.87 3.66
CA GLU A 11 -28.67 -11.47 2.72
C GLU A 11 -29.75 -10.46 2.28
N GLU A 12 -30.40 -9.80 3.25
CA GLU A 12 -31.43 -8.79 3.01
C GLU A 12 -30.88 -7.60 2.22
N PHE A 13 -29.74 -7.05 2.65
CA PHE A 13 -29.09 -5.94 1.96
C PHE A 13 -28.63 -6.33 0.55
N SER A 14 -28.09 -7.54 0.37
CA SER A 14 -27.70 -8.06 -0.95
C SER A 14 -28.89 -8.16 -1.91
N LEU A 15 -30.06 -8.56 -1.42
CA LEU A 15 -31.30 -8.59 -2.22
C LEU A 15 -31.75 -7.18 -2.59
N GLN A 16 -31.73 -6.26 -1.62
CA GLN A 16 -32.11 -4.86 -1.83
C GLN A 16 -31.24 -4.18 -2.90
N ILE A 17 -29.92 -4.27 -2.80
CA ILE A 17 -29.02 -3.66 -3.80
C ILE A 17 -29.15 -4.34 -5.16
N LYS A 18 -29.43 -5.64 -5.20
CA LYS A 18 -29.66 -6.36 -6.45
C LYS A 18 -30.90 -5.83 -7.17
N GLU A 19 -32.02 -5.73 -6.46
CA GLU A 19 -33.29 -5.22 -7.01
C GLU A 19 -33.15 -3.78 -7.53
N LYS A 20 -32.47 -2.91 -6.77
CA LYS A 20 -32.31 -1.51 -7.15
C LYS A 20 -31.31 -1.31 -8.30
N TYR A 21 -30.19 -2.02 -8.28
CA TYR A 21 -29.00 -1.62 -9.03
C TYR A 21 -28.49 -2.63 -10.08
N GLU A 22 -28.83 -3.92 -9.99
CA GLU A 22 -28.30 -4.94 -10.93
C GLU A 22 -28.70 -4.66 -12.38
N LYS A 23 -29.89 -4.09 -12.60
CA LYS A 23 -30.39 -3.73 -13.93
C LYS A 23 -29.44 -2.81 -14.72
N TRP A 24 -28.64 -1.99 -14.04
CA TRP A 24 -27.67 -1.08 -14.66
C TRP A 24 -26.42 -1.81 -15.22
N TYR A 25 -26.31 -3.10 -14.96
CA TYR A 25 -25.33 -3.99 -15.57
C TYR A 25 -25.94 -4.86 -16.67
N ARG A 26 -27.17 -4.60 -17.11
CA ARG A 26 -27.74 -5.30 -18.26
C ARG A 26 -27.01 -4.90 -19.55
N VAL A 27 -26.72 -5.90 -20.38
CA VAL A 27 -26.21 -5.75 -21.75
C VAL A 27 -27.18 -6.40 -22.73
N ASP A 28 -27.25 -5.85 -23.95
CA ASP A 28 -28.14 -6.30 -25.01
C ASP A 28 -27.41 -6.33 -26.36
N PHE A 29 -27.32 -7.52 -26.96
CA PHE A 29 -26.69 -7.75 -28.26
C PHE A 29 -27.71 -7.89 -29.39
N GLY A 30 -29.00 -7.74 -29.11
CA GLY A 30 -30.11 -8.00 -30.03
C GLY A 30 -30.45 -9.47 -30.19
N ASP A 31 -29.45 -10.36 -30.29
CA ASP A 31 -29.64 -11.82 -30.37
C ASP A 31 -29.54 -12.54 -29.01
N ASP A 32 -29.02 -11.85 -28.00
CA ASP A 32 -28.92 -12.29 -26.61
C ASP A 32 -28.81 -11.07 -25.69
N SER A 33 -29.13 -11.25 -24.41
CA SER A 33 -28.97 -10.21 -23.39
C SER A 33 -28.59 -10.85 -22.06
N GLY A 34 -28.25 -10.05 -21.06
CA GLY A 34 -28.06 -10.57 -19.72
C GLY A 34 -27.33 -9.61 -18.79
N ILE A 35 -26.94 -10.09 -17.62
CA ILE A 35 -26.26 -9.27 -16.60
C ILE A 35 -24.75 -9.44 -16.71
N CYS A 36 -24.07 -8.32 -16.94
CA CYS A 36 -22.62 -8.19 -16.97
C CYS A 36 -22.02 -8.53 -15.59
N GLU A 37 -21.07 -9.46 -15.57
CA GLU A 37 -20.16 -9.68 -14.44
C GLU A 37 -19.05 -8.62 -14.44
N TRP A 38 -18.53 -8.30 -15.63
CA TRP A 38 -17.57 -7.21 -15.84
C TRP A 38 -17.49 -6.74 -17.30
N THR A 39 -17.16 -5.46 -17.50
CA THR A 39 -16.87 -4.86 -18.82
C THR A 39 -15.40 -4.47 -18.89
N GLU A 40 -14.71 -4.84 -19.97
CA GLU A 40 -13.34 -4.42 -20.24
C GLU A 40 -13.36 -3.12 -21.06
N TRP A 41 -12.54 -2.17 -20.63
CA TRP A 41 -12.43 -0.83 -21.20
C TRP A 41 -10.99 -0.55 -21.62
N ALA A 42 -10.80 0.28 -22.65
CA ALA A 42 -9.53 0.92 -22.95
C ALA A 42 -9.66 2.44 -22.82
N TYR A 43 -8.68 3.08 -22.21
CA TYR A 43 -8.58 4.53 -22.23
C TYR A 43 -8.39 5.05 -23.66
N ILE A 44 -8.89 6.25 -23.93
CA ILE A 44 -8.68 6.99 -25.17
C ILE A 44 -7.87 8.25 -24.85
N ILE A 45 -6.89 8.55 -25.69
CA ILE A 45 -6.18 9.84 -25.68
C ILE A 45 -6.30 10.50 -27.05
N ARG A 46 -6.22 11.82 -27.12
CA ARG A 46 -5.91 12.52 -28.37
C ARG A 46 -4.41 12.57 -28.57
N CYS A 47 -3.98 12.24 -29.79
CA CYS A 47 -2.60 12.33 -30.23
C CYS A 47 -2.11 13.78 -30.05
N PRO A 48 -0.97 14.03 -29.37
CA PRO A 48 -0.47 15.38 -29.18
C PRO A 48 -0.04 16.06 -30.49
N GLU A 49 0.29 15.26 -31.52
CA GLU A 49 0.78 15.78 -32.80
C GLU A 49 -0.34 16.15 -33.78
N CYS A 50 -1.37 15.32 -33.90
CA CYS A 50 -2.41 15.50 -34.93
C CYS A 50 -3.85 15.53 -34.38
N GLY A 51 -4.03 15.41 -33.06
CA GLY A 51 -5.34 15.44 -32.41
C GLY A 51 -6.23 14.20 -32.61
N HIS A 52 -5.84 13.22 -33.45
CA HIS A 52 -6.62 11.99 -33.66
C HIS A 52 -6.74 11.18 -32.37
N GLU A 53 -7.89 10.52 -32.18
CA GLU A 53 -8.11 9.61 -31.07
C GLU A 53 -7.26 8.34 -31.20
N ILE A 54 -6.63 7.95 -30.09
CA ILE A 54 -5.84 6.73 -29.96
C ILE A 54 -6.48 5.91 -28.85
N VAL A 55 -7.01 4.74 -29.21
CA VAL A 55 -7.48 3.74 -28.25
C VAL A 55 -6.28 3.00 -27.69
N LEU A 56 -6.12 3.00 -26.36
CA LEU A 56 -4.99 2.36 -25.67
C LEU A 56 -5.21 0.85 -25.45
N SER A 57 -5.70 0.16 -26.48
CA SER A 57 -5.96 -1.28 -26.49
C SER A 57 -4.72 -2.10 -26.77
N GLU A 58 -4.72 -3.38 -26.39
CA GLU A 58 -3.62 -4.31 -26.69
C GLU A 58 -3.42 -4.51 -28.20
N GLU A 59 -4.50 -4.44 -28.99
CA GLU A 59 -4.45 -4.52 -30.46
C GLU A 59 -3.71 -3.34 -31.09
N ASN A 60 -3.76 -2.16 -30.45
CA ASN A 60 -3.11 -0.94 -30.93
C ASN A 60 -1.74 -0.69 -30.26
N LYS A 61 -1.26 -1.64 -29.44
CA LYS A 61 -0.01 -1.52 -28.68
C LYS A 61 1.19 -1.92 -29.53
N ILE A 62 2.20 -1.05 -29.60
CA ILE A 62 3.48 -1.35 -30.27
C ILE A 62 4.44 -2.03 -29.29
N THR A 63 4.63 -1.41 -28.12
CA THR A 63 5.40 -1.94 -27.00
C THR A 63 4.75 -1.53 -25.68
N ASN A 64 5.27 -1.99 -24.54
CA ASN A 64 4.69 -1.71 -23.23
C ASN A 64 4.51 -0.19 -22.99
N GLY A 65 3.26 0.25 -22.97
CA GLY A 65 2.88 1.64 -22.71
C GLY A 65 2.99 2.58 -23.92
N VAL A 66 3.24 2.06 -25.13
CA VAL A 66 3.40 2.83 -26.37
C VAL A 66 2.41 2.33 -27.42
N TYR A 67 1.61 3.25 -27.98
CA TYR A 67 0.47 2.95 -28.85
C TYR A 67 0.57 3.66 -30.19
N ARG A 68 0.11 3.00 -31.25
CA ARG A 68 0.15 3.55 -32.61
C ARG A 68 -0.93 4.62 -32.80
N CYS A 69 -0.57 5.76 -33.39
CA CYS A 69 -1.56 6.72 -33.88
C CYS A 69 -2.21 6.18 -35.17
N PRO A 70 -3.56 6.18 -35.29
CA PRO A 70 -4.23 5.63 -36.47
C PRO A 70 -4.05 6.51 -37.73
N ASN A 71 -3.67 7.78 -37.56
CA ASN A 71 -3.28 8.63 -38.69
C ASN A 71 -1.87 8.26 -39.16
N GLU A 72 -1.77 7.56 -40.30
CA GLU A 72 -0.52 7.09 -40.92
C GLU A 72 0.43 8.22 -41.36
N LEU A 73 -0.07 9.44 -41.52
CA LEU A 73 0.75 10.61 -41.87
C LEU A 73 1.25 11.37 -40.63
N CYS A 74 0.89 10.92 -39.43
CA CYS A 74 1.24 11.56 -38.18
C CYS A 74 2.65 11.17 -37.73
N LEU A 75 3.41 12.13 -37.20
CA LEU A 75 4.68 11.84 -36.51
C LEU A 75 4.50 10.89 -35.30
N GLY A 76 3.31 10.87 -34.69
CA GLY A 76 2.93 9.95 -33.64
C GLY A 76 2.67 8.50 -34.09
N GLN A 77 2.81 8.18 -35.39
CA GLN A 77 2.67 6.80 -35.88
C GLN A 77 3.73 5.86 -35.27
N ASP A 78 4.90 6.38 -34.93
CA ASP A 78 6.02 5.63 -34.32
C ASP A 78 5.79 5.34 -32.82
N GLY A 79 4.72 5.90 -32.25
CA GLY A 79 4.24 5.54 -30.93
C GLY A 79 3.99 6.72 -30.01
N VAL A 80 2.84 6.72 -29.35
CA VAL A 80 2.43 7.70 -28.34
C VAL A 80 2.28 7.00 -26.99
N ARG A 81 2.87 7.57 -25.94
CA ARG A 81 2.65 7.14 -24.55
C ARG A 81 1.40 7.83 -23.99
N ARG A 82 0.65 7.14 -23.11
CA ARG A 82 -0.54 7.71 -22.46
C ARG A 82 -0.30 9.10 -21.87
N ILE A 83 0.79 9.26 -21.11
CA ILE A 83 1.14 10.51 -20.41
C ILE A 83 1.50 11.68 -21.36
N ASN A 84 1.72 11.39 -22.65
CA ASN A 84 2.00 12.43 -23.64
C ASN A 84 0.73 12.83 -24.41
N GLY A 85 -0.34 12.04 -24.33
CA GLY A 85 -1.60 12.33 -24.99
C GLY A 85 -2.55 13.12 -24.09
N ILE A 86 -3.55 13.74 -24.71
CA ILE A 86 -4.60 14.44 -23.97
C ILE A 86 -5.70 13.43 -23.61
N PRO A 87 -6.01 13.18 -22.33
CA PRO A 87 -7.07 12.25 -21.93
C PRO A 87 -8.41 12.58 -22.59
N ASN A 88 -9.11 11.57 -23.10
CA ASN A 88 -10.34 11.75 -23.90
C ASN A 88 -11.36 10.62 -23.67
N GLY A 89 -11.51 10.19 -22.41
CA GLY A 89 -12.47 9.16 -22.01
C GLY A 89 -11.99 7.72 -22.24
N SER A 90 -12.93 6.80 -22.42
CA SER A 90 -12.68 5.36 -22.54
C SER A 90 -13.67 4.70 -23.50
N LEU A 91 -13.24 3.61 -24.14
CA LEU A 91 -14.04 2.78 -25.04
C LEU A 91 -14.30 1.40 -24.41
N PRO A 92 -15.55 0.91 -24.36
CA PRO A 92 -15.83 -0.45 -23.93
C PRO A 92 -15.47 -1.43 -25.06
N LEU A 93 -14.72 -2.48 -24.72
CA LEU A 93 -14.18 -3.43 -25.71
C LEU A 93 -14.95 -4.73 -25.75
N ARG A 94 -15.20 -5.32 -24.58
CA ARG A 94 -15.91 -6.59 -24.43
C ARG A 94 -16.53 -6.69 -23.05
N VAL A 95 -17.50 -7.57 -22.92
CA VAL A 95 -18.19 -7.84 -21.65
C VAL A 95 -18.24 -9.33 -21.39
N ARG A 96 -18.05 -9.70 -20.12
CA ARG A 96 -18.41 -11.01 -19.60
C ARG A 96 -19.76 -10.89 -18.92
N TYR A 97 -20.75 -11.66 -19.36
CA TYR A 97 -22.11 -11.59 -18.85
C TYR A 97 -22.73 -12.99 -18.71
N ARG A 98 -23.73 -13.12 -17.84
CA ARG A 98 -24.58 -14.31 -17.79
C ARG A 98 -25.72 -14.15 -18.79
N SER A 99 -25.73 -15.00 -19.81
CA SER A 99 -26.72 -15.00 -20.89
C SER A 99 -28.12 -15.36 -20.38
N ASP A 100 -29.13 -14.55 -20.74
CA ASP A 100 -30.54 -14.84 -20.50
C ASP A 100 -31.01 -16.03 -21.36
N ARG A 101 -30.41 -16.23 -22.55
CA ARG A 101 -30.75 -17.32 -23.46
C ARG A 101 -30.18 -18.66 -23.02
N THR A 102 -28.91 -18.71 -22.63
CA THR A 102 -28.19 -19.97 -22.35
C THR A 102 -28.01 -20.25 -20.86
N ASN A 103 -28.22 -19.25 -20.00
CA ASN A 103 -27.91 -19.26 -18.57
C ASN A 103 -26.43 -19.60 -18.26
N LYS A 104 -25.55 -19.44 -19.25
CA LYS A 104 -24.10 -19.62 -19.14
C LYS A 104 -23.40 -18.27 -19.15
N THR A 105 -22.20 -18.23 -18.60
CA THR A 105 -21.34 -17.05 -18.70
C THR A 105 -20.68 -17.02 -20.08
N GLU A 106 -20.86 -15.93 -20.80
CA GLU A 106 -20.31 -15.69 -22.13
C GLU A 106 -19.41 -14.45 -22.13
N ILE A 107 -18.47 -14.37 -23.08
CA ILE A 107 -17.65 -13.19 -23.33
C ILE A 107 -17.88 -12.76 -24.78
N ARG A 108 -18.32 -11.52 -24.98
CA ARG A 108 -18.60 -10.96 -26.31
C ARG A 108 -18.01 -9.56 -26.46
N SER A 109 -17.51 -9.27 -27.66
CA SER A 109 -17.05 -7.93 -28.02
C SER A 109 -18.21 -6.95 -28.12
N ILE A 110 -17.97 -5.72 -27.71
CA ILE A 110 -18.92 -4.62 -27.84
C ILE A 110 -18.61 -3.91 -29.15
N VAL A 111 -19.59 -3.90 -30.06
CA VAL A 111 -19.51 -3.32 -31.40
C VAL A 111 -20.33 -2.03 -31.53
N SER A 112 -21.23 -1.75 -30.57
CA SER A 112 -22.04 -0.53 -30.53
C SER A 112 -22.22 -0.08 -29.09
N ALA A 113 -22.14 1.23 -28.87
CA ALA A 113 -22.36 1.83 -27.55
C ALA A 113 -23.74 1.48 -26.97
N GLY A 114 -24.75 1.26 -27.82
CA GLY A 114 -26.10 0.88 -27.38
C GLY A 114 -26.21 -0.51 -26.75
N GLN A 115 -25.17 -1.34 -26.84
CA GLN A 115 -25.16 -2.68 -26.23
C GLN A 115 -24.90 -2.64 -24.72
N VAL A 116 -24.40 -1.49 -24.23
CA VAL A 116 -24.23 -1.18 -22.82
C VAL A 116 -25.19 -0.05 -22.49
N LEU A 117 -25.82 -0.10 -21.33
CA LEU A 117 -26.72 0.98 -20.91
C LEU A 117 -25.98 2.33 -20.87
N ASN A 118 -26.69 3.39 -21.26
CA ASN A 118 -26.21 4.76 -21.06
C ASN A 118 -26.43 5.16 -19.59
N PHE A 119 -25.40 5.73 -18.96
CA PHE A 119 -25.41 6.14 -17.54
C PHE A 119 -25.59 7.64 -17.32
N ASP A 120 -25.71 8.45 -18.38
CA ASP A 120 -25.89 9.91 -18.29
C ASP A 120 -27.12 10.26 -17.45
N GLN A 121 -28.20 9.49 -17.59
CA GLN A 121 -29.44 9.64 -16.79
C GLN A 121 -29.24 9.39 -15.29
N LEU A 122 -28.19 8.69 -14.89
CA LEU A 122 -27.83 8.44 -13.50
C LEU A 122 -26.83 9.46 -12.97
N LEU A 123 -26.03 10.07 -13.84
CA LEU A 123 -25.01 11.06 -13.46
C LEU A 123 -25.66 12.29 -12.81
N GLU A 124 -26.77 12.78 -13.37
CA GLU A 124 -27.54 13.89 -12.80
C GLU A 124 -28.01 13.60 -11.37
N LYS A 125 -28.52 12.39 -11.13
CA LYS A 125 -28.98 11.95 -9.80
C LYS A 125 -27.85 11.89 -8.78
N VAL A 126 -26.63 11.59 -9.20
CA VAL A 126 -25.48 11.51 -8.29
C VAL A 126 -25.03 12.88 -7.84
N ASN A 127 -25.14 13.90 -8.69
CA ASN A 127 -24.82 15.26 -8.29
C ASN A 127 -25.73 15.78 -7.16
N GLU A 128 -26.95 15.26 -7.06
CA GLU A 128 -27.94 15.55 -6.01
C GLU A 128 -27.75 14.72 -4.72
N LEU A 129 -26.90 13.68 -4.74
CA LEU A 129 -26.68 12.85 -3.55
C LEU A 129 -25.98 13.64 -2.45
N LYS A 130 -26.51 13.50 -1.24
CA LYS A 130 -25.96 14.14 -0.04
C LYS A 130 -24.56 13.61 0.31
N PHE A 131 -24.36 12.30 0.18
CA PHE A 131 -23.13 11.64 0.62
C PHE A 131 -22.35 11.11 -0.59
N ARG A 132 -21.36 11.88 -1.06
CA ARG A 132 -20.47 11.48 -2.16
C ARG A 132 -19.09 12.10 -1.98
N PRO A 133 -17.99 11.33 -2.03
CA PRO A 133 -16.67 11.93 -2.06
C PRO A 133 -16.44 12.57 -3.42
N ASN A 134 -16.19 13.88 -3.45
CA ASN A 134 -15.97 14.64 -4.67
C ASN A 134 -15.06 15.83 -4.38
N PHE A 135 -13.76 15.64 -4.57
CA PHE A 135 -12.74 16.65 -4.39
C PHE A 135 -11.67 16.52 -5.48
N GLU A 136 -10.94 17.60 -5.73
CA GLU A 136 -9.79 17.61 -6.64
C GLU A 136 -8.62 16.88 -5.99
N ILE A 137 -7.90 16.07 -6.77
CA ILE A 137 -6.71 15.39 -6.26
C ILE A 137 -5.63 16.43 -6.00
N PRO A 138 -5.10 16.54 -4.77
CA PRO A 138 -4.10 17.54 -4.44
C PRO A 138 -2.84 17.42 -5.31
N LEU A 139 -2.34 18.58 -5.74
CA LEU A 139 -1.16 18.66 -6.61
C LEU A 139 0.16 18.43 -5.88
N ASP A 140 0.16 18.51 -4.55
CA ASP A 140 1.32 18.34 -3.67
C ASP A 140 1.54 16.87 -3.25
N TRP A 141 0.72 15.93 -3.72
CA TRP A 141 0.89 14.51 -3.46
C TRP A 141 2.08 13.91 -4.22
N ASP A 142 2.85 13.05 -3.56
CA ASP A 142 3.94 12.30 -4.20
C ASP A 142 3.40 11.39 -5.31
N ARG A 143 2.28 10.69 -5.05
CA ARG A 143 1.61 9.84 -6.02
C ARG A 143 1.04 10.61 -7.19
N GLN A 144 0.62 11.88 -7.02
CA GLN A 144 0.19 12.71 -8.14
C GLN A 144 1.28 12.78 -9.22
N HIS A 145 2.53 12.97 -8.79
CA HIS A 145 3.68 13.10 -9.68
C HIS A 145 4.27 11.76 -10.12
N GLU A 146 4.41 10.81 -9.19
CA GLU A 146 4.98 9.49 -9.45
C GLU A 146 4.09 8.63 -10.37
N ASP A 147 2.77 8.69 -10.17
CA ASP A 147 1.82 7.96 -11.01
C ASP A 147 1.36 8.71 -12.24
N LYS A 148 1.71 10.01 -12.34
CA LYS A 148 1.32 10.89 -13.44
C LYS A 148 -0.20 11.00 -13.56
N LEU A 149 -0.85 11.24 -12.42
CA LEU A 149 -2.31 11.22 -12.30
C LEU A 149 -2.95 12.27 -13.21
N GLN A 150 -2.49 13.53 -13.14
CA GLN A 150 -3.00 14.61 -13.98
C GLN A 150 -2.81 14.33 -15.46
N GLU A 151 -1.62 13.90 -15.88
CA GLU A 151 -1.31 13.55 -17.28
C GLU A 151 -2.13 12.34 -17.76
N ARG A 152 -2.64 11.51 -16.85
CA ARG A 152 -3.53 10.38 -17.14
C ARG A 152 -5.02 10.75 -17.09
N GLY A 153 -5.37 11.99 -16.75
CA GLY A 153 -6.75 12.48 -16.63
C GLY A 153 -7.40 12.19 -15.28
N VAL A 154 -6.61 11.89 -14.25
CA VAL A 154 -7.08 11.62 -12.88
C VAL A 154 -6.87 12.89 -12.05
N THR A 155 -7.83 13.81 -12.15
CA THR A 155 -7.77 15.13 -11.47
C THR A 155 -8.75 15.28 -10.33
N GLU A 156 -9.71 14.36 -10.20
CA GLU A 156 -10.77 14.40 -9.20
C GLU A 156 -10.97 12.99 -8.66
N TYR A 157 -11.46 12.87 -7.44
CA TYR A 157 -11.69 11.59 -6.78
C TYR A 157 -12.52 10.61 -7.62
N ARG A 158 -13.56 11.09 -8.31
CA ARG A 158 -14.40 10.23 -9.16
C ARG A 158 -13.64 9.55 -10.31
N HIS A 159 -12.52 10.12 -10.77
CA HIS A 159 -11.72 9.57 -11.85
C HIS A 159 -10.96 8.27 -11.47
N PHE A 160 -10.93 7.91 -10.17
CA PHE A 160 -10.49 6.58 -9.73
C PHE A 160 -11.44 5.46 -10.18
N PHE A 161 -12.65 5.79 -10.62
CA PHE A 161 -13.72 4.86 -10.94
C PHE A 161 -14.20 5.07 -12.38
N THR A 162 -14.91 4.09 -12.94
CA THR A 162 -15.77 4.38 -14.09
C THR A 162 -16.96 5.17 -13.61
N ASP A 163 -17.62 5.91 -14.50
CA ASP A 163 -18.82 6.68 -14.13
C ASP A 163 -19.87 5.75 -13.50
N ARG A 164 -20.12 4.58 -14.10
CA ARG A 164 -21.08 3.61 -13.54
C ARG A 164 -20.67 3.15 -12.15
N ASN A 165 -19.40 2.76 -11.93
CA ASN A 165 -18.98 2.29 -10.60
C ASN A 165 -19.02 3.41 -9.57
N TYR A 166 -18.60 4.63 -9.91
CA TYR A 166 -18.71 5.79 -9.03
C TYR A 166 -20.16 6.03 -8.61
N ILE A 167 -21.07 6.06 -9.59
CA ILE A 167 -22.49 6.31 -9.37
C ILE A 167 -23.11 5.23 -8.49
N ILE A 168 -22.93 3.95 -8.84
CA ILE A 168 -23.53 2.83 -8.10
C ILE A 168 -22.93 2.74 -6.69
N ASN A 169 -21.63 2.99 -6.51
CA ASN A 169 -21.02 3.07 -5.18
C ASN A 169 -21.64 4.22 -4.36
N CYS A 170 -21.85 5.40 -4.94
CA CYS A 170 -22.51 6.51 -4.24
C CYS A 170 -23.94 6.14 -3.81
N LEU A 171 -24.73 5.54 -4.70
CA LEU A 171 -26.11 5.13 -4.40
C LEU A 171 -26.17 4.10 -3.27
N ILE A 172 -25.33 3.05 -3.34
CA ILE A 172 -25.23 2.04 -2.29
C ILE A 172 -24.76 2.65 -0.97
N PHE A 173 -23.78 3.56 -1.00
CA PHE A 173 -23.30 4.23 0.19
C PHE A 173 -24.40 5.07 0.88
N ASN A 174 -25.22 5.79 0.12
CA ASN A 174 -26.36 6.54 0.67
C ASN A 174 -27.41 5.60 1.27
N ASP A 175 -27.68 4.44 0.65
CA ASP A 175 -28.55 3.40 1.20
C ASP A 175 -28.01 2.83 2.53
N ILE A 176 -26.70 2.73 2.68
CA ILE A 176 -26.05 2.31 3.94
C ILE A 176 -26.23 3.39 5.00
N VAL A 177 -25.87 4.65 4.70
CA VAL A 177 -25.96 5.76 5.66
C VAL A 177 -27.41 5.97 6.15
N ALA A 178 -28.40 5.74 5.28
CA ALA A 178 -29.82 5.80 5.65
C ALA A 178 -30.24 4.76 6.71
N GLN A 179 -29.45 3.71 6.94
CA GLN A 179 -29.72 2.66 7.93
C GLN A 179 -29.11 2.95 9.31
N LYS A 180 -28.38 4.06 9.49
CA LYS A 180 -27.69 4.41 10.75
C LYS A 180 -28.59 4.38 11.98
N SER A 181 -29.84 4.84 11.86
CA SER A 181 -30.81 4.86 12.97
C SER A 181 -31.61 3.56 13.13
N GLN A 182 -31.46 2.60 12.22
CA GLN A 182 -32.27 1.39 12.14
C GLN A 182 -31.52 0.15 12.64
N LEU A 183 -30.18 0.18 12.60
CA LEU A 183 -29.33 -0.96 12.93
C LEU A 183 -28.56 -0.74 14.24
N PRO A 184 -28.32 -1.81 15.02
CA PRO A 184 -27.28 -1.81 16.04
C PRO A 184 -25.93 -1.35 15.48
N LYS A 185 -25.14 -0.64 16.29
CA LYS A 185 -23.88 -0.02 15.87
C LYS A 185 -22.91 -1.02 15.20
N ASP A 186 -22.73 -2.20 15.79
CA ASP A 186 -21.83 -3.23 15.28
C ASP A 186 -22.26 -3.76 13.90
N LEU A 187 -23.57 -3.96 13.71
CA LEU A 187 -24.14 -4.36 12.42
C LEU A 187 -24.04 -3.24 11.37
N TYR A 188 -24.26 -1.99 11.77
CA TYR A 188 -24.10 -0.82 10.90
C TYR A 188 -22.64 -0.64 10.43
N GLU A 189 -21.67 -0.79 11.33
CA GLU A 189 -20.24 -0.75 11.00
C GLU A 189 -19.83 -1.92 10.10
N MET A 190 -20.39 -3.11 10.31
CA MET A 190 -20.16 -4.24 9.41
C MET A 190 -20.74 -4.00 8.01
N LEU A 191 -21.89 -3.32 7.91
CA LEU A 191 -22.46 -2.93 6.61
C LEU A 191 -21.54 -1.95 5.86
N TYR A 192 -20.93 -1.00 6.57
CA TYR A 192 -19.89 -0.16 5.99
C TYR A 192 -18.63 -0.94 5.64
N PHE A 193 -18.20 -1.90 6.47
CA PHE A 193 -17.04 -2.73 6.17
C PHE A 193 -17.26 -3.59 4.91
N LEU A 194 -18.49 -4.04 4.67
CA LEU A 194 -18.88 -4.68 3.41
C LEU A 194 -18.61 -3.76 2.22
N PHE A 195 -19.12 -2.53 2.27
CA PHE A 195 -18.91 -1.51 1.23
C PHE A 195 -17.43 -1.16 1.05
N SER A 196 -16.72 -0.82 2.12
CA SER A 196 -15.29 -0.50 2.06
C SER A 196 -14.48 -1.65 1.44
N SER A 197 -14.84 -2.90 1.76
CA SER A 197 -14.16 -4.07 1.18
C SER A 197 -14.43 -4.29 -0.31
N SER A 198 -15.51 -3.72 -0.90
CA SER A 198 -15.78 -3.78 -2.33
C SER A 198 -15.02 -2.74 -3.14
N LEU A 199 -14.62 -1.62 -2.53
CA LEU A 199 -13.93 -0.51 -3.20
C LEU A 199 -12.62 -0.95 -3.86
N ARG A 200 -11.92 -1.95 -3.29
CA ARG A 200 -10.72 -2.55 -3.90
C ARG A 200 -10.96 -3.04 -5.34
N TYR A 201 -12.15 -3.57 -5.63
CA TYR A 201 -12.45 -4.23 -6.91
C TYR A 201 -13.34 -3.40 -7.83
N THR A 202 -13.86 -2.28 -7.36
CA THR A 202 -14.86 -1.47 -8.07
C THR A 202 -14.25 -0.16 -8.58
N ASN A 203 -12.94 -0.10 -8.76
CA ASN A 203 -12.19 1.06 -9.28
C ASN A 203 -11.41 0.71 -10.56
N ASN A 204 -10.87 1.73 -11.24
CA ASN A 204 -10.18 1.64 -12.53
C ASN A 204 -8.77 1.02 -12.48
N MET A 205 -8.26 0.65 -11.30
CA MET A 205 -7.01 -0.11 -11.15
C MET A 205 -7.25 -1.62 -11.22
N THR A 206 -8.50 -2.02 -11.47
CA THR A 206 -8.90 -3.41 -11.63
C THR A 206 -8.62 -3.90 -13.05
N ARG A 207 -8.11 -5.12 -13.18
CA ARG A 207 -7.82 -5.78 -14.47
C ARG A 207 -8.12 -7.26 -14.42
N VAL A 208 -8.21 -7.89 -15.60
CA VAL A 208 -8.20 -9.35 -15.74
C VAL A 208 -6.95 -9.77 -16.51
N THR A 209 -6.45 -10.97 -16.25
CA THR A 209 -5.40 -11.60 -17.07
C THR A 209 -5.85 -13.01 -17.43
N GLN A 210 -5.66 -13.40 -18.69
CA GLN A 210 -5.99 -14.76 -19.15
C GLN A 210 -5.23 -15.85 -18.36
N ASN A 211 -4.01 -15.54 -17.90
CA ASN A 211 -3.13 -16.48 -17.21
C ASN A 211 -3.27 -16.47 -15.67
N TRP A 212 -4.13 -15.62 -15.08
CA TRP A 212 -4.24 -15.49 -13.62
C TRP A 212 -5.70 -15.52 -13.18
N GLU A 213 -5.99 -16.33 -12.15
CA GLU A 213 -7.31 -16.52 -11.53
C GLU A 213 -8.49 -16.87 -12.46
N ASN A 214 -8.25 -17.54 -13.60
CA ASN A 214 -9.30 -17.96 -14.54
C ASN A 214 -10.22 -16.81 -15.02
N GLY A 215 -9.64 -15.62 -15.24
CA GLY A 215 -10.38 -14.44 -15.69
C GLY A 215 -11.14 -13.71 -14.59
N ARG A 216 -10.78 -13.94 -13.31
CA ARG A 216 -11.26 -13.12 -12.19
C ARG A 216 -10.52 -11.78 -12.14
N PRO A 217 -11.22 -10.68 -11.78
CA PRO A 217 -10.58 -9.39 -11.63
C PRO A 217 -9.60 -9.34 -10.44
N THR A 218 -8.37 -8.86 -10.69
CA THR A 218 -7.40 -8.45 -9.67
C THR A 218 -7.27 -6.93 -9.66
N SER A 219 -6.86 -6.35 -8.53
CA SER A 219 -6.74 -4.89 -8.39
C SER A 219 -5.68 -4.51 -7.37
N MET A 220 -5.11 -3.32 -7.58
CA MET A 220 -4.10 -2.68 -6.72
C MET A 220 -2.87 -3.57 -6.51
N ASP A 221 -2.31 -4.07 -7.62
CA ASP A 221 -1.16 -4.99 -7.64
C ASP A 221 0.18 -4.30 -7.33
N LYS A 222 0.19 -2.99 -7.07
CA LYS A 222 1.40 -2.17 -6.89
C LYS A 222 1.22 -1.18 -5.74
N HIS A 223 2.33 -0.74 -5.16
CA HIS A 223 2.38 0.38 -4.19
C HIS A 223 2.27 1.73 -4.93
N ALA A 224 1.20 1.88 -5.71
CA ALA A 224 1.00 2.93 -6.70
C ALA A 224 -0.47 2.98 -7.14
N PHE A 225 -0.96 4.14 -7.54
CA PHE A 225 -2.18 4.26 -8.32
C PHE A 225 -1.93 3.79 -9.75
N TRP A 226 -1.87 2.47 -9.91
CA TRP A 226 -1.57 1.87 -11.19
C TRP A 226 -2.86 1.69 -12.00
N PHE A 227 -3.08 2.58 -12.96
CA PHE A 227 -4.15 2.48 -13.95
C PHE A 227 -3.67 1.70 -15.19
N PRO A 228 -4.13 0.46 -15.40
CA PRO A 228 -3.88 -0.27 -16.63
C PRO A 228 -4.51 0.47 -17.81
N ASN A 229 -3.88 0.44 -18.99
CA ASN A 229 -4.43 1.10 -20.17
C ASN A 229 -5.68 0.37 -20.72
N GLN A 230 -5.74 -0.95 -20.51
CA GLN A 230 -6.95 -1.75 -20.55
C GLN A 230 -7.30 -2.23 -19.15
N TYR A 231 -8.48 -1.86 -18.67
CA TYR A 231 -8.94 -2.09 -17.30
C TYR A 231 -10.34 -2.68 -17.30
N VAL A 232 -10.80 -3.10 -16.12
CA VAL A 232 -12.08 -3.79 -15.97
C VAL A 232 -12.99 -3.06 -15.00
N GLU A 233 -14.17 -2.73 -15.47
CA GLU A 233 -15.31 -2.30 -14.66
C GLU A 233 -16.05 -3.55 -14.17
N THR A 234 -16.04 -3.79 -12.86
CA THR A 234 -16.76 -4.92 -12.25
C THR A 234 -18.19 -4.55 -11.90
N ASN A 235 -19.08 -5.54 -11.87
CA ASN A 235 -20.41 -5.36 -11.29
C ASN A 235 -20.33 -5.19 -9.77
N VAL A 236 -20.62 -3.97 -9.28
CA VAL A 236 -20.54 -3.61 -7.86
C VAL A 236 -21.44 -4.51 -7.00
N VAL A 237 -22.66 -4.83 -7.48
CA VAL A 237 -23.61 -5.73 -6.78
C VAL A 237 -23.00 -7.12 -6.61
N ASP A 238 -22.41 -7.68 -7.67
CA ASP A 238 -21.77 -8.99 -7.61
C ASP A 238 -20.51 -9.00 -6.74
N VAL A 239 -19.72 -7.93 -6.76
CA VAL A 239 -18.58 -7.76 -5.84
C VAL A 239 -19.07 -7.75 -4.41
N MET A 240 -20.06 -6.93 -4.06
CA MET A 240 -20.64 -6.84 -2.71
C MET A 240 -21.13 -8.21 -2.23
N ARG A 241 -21.88 -8.95 -3.05
CA ARG A 241 -22.35 -10.30 -2.70
C ARG A 241 -21.22 -11.30 -2.44
N ARG A 242 -20.13 -11.22 -3.22
CA ARG A 242 -18.93 -12.06 -2.98
C ARG A 242 -18.21 -11.65 -1.70
N ARG A 243 -18.05 -10.35 -1.46
CA ARG A 243 -17.42 -9.80 -0.25
C ARG A 243 -18.20 -10.16 1.01
N ALA A 244 -19.54 -10.13 0.97
CA ALA A 244 -20.39 -10.56 2.07
C ALA A 244 -20.04 -12.00 2.51
N LYS A 245 -19.90 -12.94 1.57
CA LYS A 245 -19.48 -14.33 1.87
C LYS A 245 -18.09 -14.39 2.49
N SER A 246 -17.13 -13.62 1.98
CA SER A 246 -15.78 -13.55 2.54
C SER A 246 -15.78 -13.00 3.98
N LEU A 247 -16.57 -11.96 4.26
CA LEU A 247 -16.68 -11.37 5.58
C LEU A 247 -17.38 -12.28 6.58
N ILE A 248 -18.45 -12.98 6.18
CA ILE A 248 -19.07 -14.02 7.02
C ILE A 248 -18.08 -15.14 7.34
N SER A 249 -17.31 -15.59 6.34
CA SER A 249 -16.26 -16.60 6.56
C SER A 249 -15.20 -16.11 7.56
N GLY A 250 -14.76 -14.85 7.43
CA GLY A 250 -13.85 -14.21 8.38
C GLY A 250 -14.43 -14.13 9.78
N ALA A 251 -15.69 -13.69 9.94
CA ALA A 251 -16.36 -13.64 11.24
C ALA A 251 -16.50 -15.03 11.89
N LYS A 252 -16.83 -16.06 11.10
CA LYS A 252 -16.89 -17.46 11.58
C LYS A 252 -15.52 -17.99 11.99
N TYR A 253 -14.47 -17.65 11.24
CA TYR A 253 -13.10 -17.97 11.60
C TYR A 253 -12.72 -17.31 12.93
N SER A 254 -12.93 -16.00 13.06
CA SER A 254 -12.61 -15.26 14.28
C SER A 254 -13.36 -15.81 15.49
N LYS A 255 -14.66 -16.12 15.38
CA LYS A 255 -15.44 -16.73 16.47
C LYS A 255 -14.91 -18.10 16.91
N ARG A 256 -14.30 -18.87 15.99
CA ARG A 256 -13.72 -20.18 16.30
C ARG A 256 -12.32 -20.08 16.91
N THR A 257 -11.53 -19.10 16.47
CA THR A 257 -10.11 -19.00 16.81
C THR A 257 -9.85 -18.11 18.02
N LEU A 258 -10.63 -17.04 18.19
CA LEU A 258 -10.41 -16.08 19.28
C LEU A 258 -11.10 -16.53 20.58
N PRO A 259 -10.47 -16.33 21.75
CA PRO A 259 -11.10 -16.61 23.03
C PRO A 259 -12.38 -15.80 23.24
N ILE A 260 -13.43 -16.42 23.80
CA ILE A 260 -14.72 -15.75 24.10
C ILE A 260 -14.54 -14.61 25.13
N SER A 261 -13.50 -14.69 25.96
CA SER A 261 -13.12 -13.64 26.92
C SER A 261 -12.53 -12.39 26.27
N CYS A 262 -12.14 -12.44 25.00
CA CYS A 262 -11.58 -11.31 24.28
C CYS A 262 -12.70 -10.31 23.92
N LYS A 263 -12.91 -9.32 24.78
CA LYS A 263 -13.90 -8.26 24.59
C LYS A 263 -13.23 -6.92 24.35
N GLU A 264 -13.84 -6.12 23.50
CA GLU A 264 -13.42 -4.73 23.34
C GLU A 264 -13.71 -3.96 24.62
N VAL A 265 -12.76 -3.13 25.02
CA VAL A 265 -12.91 -2.12 26.07
C VAL A 265 -12.65 -0.74 25.49
N HIS A 266 -13.14 0.31 26.13
CA HIS A 266 -13.12 1.67 25.58
C HIS A 266 -12.12 2.60 26.28
N SER A 267 -11.38 2.09 27.27
CA SER A 267 -10.31 2.82 27.91
C SER A 267 -9.21 1.89 28.44
N PHE A 268 -8.01 2.43 28.64
CA PHE A 268 -6.92 1.68 29.26
C PHE A 268 -7.27 1.22 30.69
N LYS A 269 -8.04 2.03 31.43
CA LYS A 269 -8.52 1.69 32.78
C LYS A 269 -9.40 0.44 32.76
N GLU A 270 -10.33 0.34 31.80
CA GLU A 270 -11.16 -0.85 31.63
C GLU A 270 -10.32 -2.06 31.24
N LEU A 271 -9.33 -1.89 30.35
CA LEU A 271 -8.42 -2.96 29.94
C LEU A 271 -7.71 -3.58 31.14
N GLN A 272 -7.21 -2.76 32.06
CA GLN A 272 -6.54 -3.23 33.28
C GLN A 272 -7.49 -3.96 34.25
N GLN A 273 -8.75 -3.53 34.34
CA GLN A 273 -9.71 -4.07 35.31
C GLN A 273 -10.38 -5.37 34.83
N GLN A 274 -10.64 -5.47 33.54
CA GLN A 274 -11.52 -6.50 32.97
C GLN A 274 -10.80 -7.44 31.99
N GLY A 275 -9.59 -7.07 31.55
CA GLY A 275 -8.92 -7.70 30.41
C GLY A 275 -9.60 -7.35 29.09
N GLY A 276 -9.19 -8.01 28.00
CA GLY A 276 -9.75 -7.80 26.66
C GLY A 276 -8.79 -7.13 25.69
N TYR A 277 -9.31 -6.28 24.81
CA TYR A 277 -8.52 -5.53 23.82
C TYR A 277 -9.03 -4.10 23.65
N LEU A 278 -8.13 -3.17 23.36
CA LEU A 278 -8.42 -1.76 23.10
C LEU A 278 -7.95 -1.41 21.68
N VAL A 279 -8.85 -0.89 20.85
CA VAL A 279 -8.53 -0.37 19.52
C VAL A 279 -8.57 1.15 19.56
N LEU A 280 -7.52 1.80 19.11
CA LEU A 280 -7.42 3.26 19.03
C LEU A 280 -7.15 3.66 17.58
N ASN A 281 -7.98 4.54 17.02
CA ASN A 281 -7.75 5.16 15.73
C ASN A 281 -7.21 6.58 15.96
N ARG A 282 -5.87 6.72 15.97
CA ARG A 282 -5.15 8.00 16.18
C ARG A 282 -3.66 7.84 15.88
N SER A 283 -2.96 8.98 15.84
CA SER A 283 -1.50 9.03 15.81
C SER A 283 -0.88 8.31 17.02
N SER A 284 0.15 7.50 16.78
CA SER A 284 0.92 6.80 17.81
C SER A 284 1.93 7.70 18.51
N THR A 285 2.09 8.96 18.08
CA THR A 285 2.88 9.99 18.78
C THR A 285 2.23 10.43 20.10
N LYS A 286 0.94 10.14 20.30
CA LYS A 286 0.21 10.51 21.52
C LYS A 286 -0.94 9.56 21.84
N LEU A 287 -0.71 8.68 22.81
CA LEU A 287 -1.62 7.65 23.26
C LEU A 287 -2.27 8.01 24.60
N PRO A 288 -3.58 7.72 24.79
CA PRO A 288 -4.29 7.91 26.05
C PRO A 288 -3.98 6.74 27.03
N ILE A 289 -2.70 6.42 27.17
CA ILE A 289 -2.18 5.31 27.97
C ILE A 289 -1.25 5.89 29.05
N PRO A 290 -1.36 5.49 30.33
CA PRO A 290 -0.49 6.00 31.39
C PRO A 290 0.99 5.63 31.19
N ASP A 291 1.87 6.41 31.81
CA ASP A 291 3.30 6.13 31.85
C ASP A 291 3.56 4.75 32.47
N ASN A 292 4.64 4.08 32.04
CA ASN A 292 5.14 2.84 32.66
C ASN A 292 4.06 1.76 32.89
N SER A 293 3.16 1.59 31.92
CA SER A 293 1.98 0.73 32.05
C SER A 293 1.97 -0.47 31.10
N ILE A 294 2.79 -0.43 30.05
CA ILE A 294 2.92 -1.48 29.03
C ILE A 294 4.11 -2.40 29.34
N ASP A 295 3.93 -3.71 29.15
CA ASP A 295 4.96 -4.74 29.40
C ASP A 295 5.84 -5.05 28.20
N VAL A 296 5.31 -4.90 26.99
CA VAL A 296 6.02 -5.11 25.72
C VAL A 296 5.34 -4.30 24.62
N ILE A 297 6.12 -3.74 23.72
CA ILE A 297 5.62 -3.11 22.49
C ILE A 297 6.12 -3.92 21.31
N ILE A 298 5.20 -4.28 20.41
CA ILE A 298 5.51 -4.94 19.14
C ILE A 298 4.93 -4.07 18.04
N THR A 299 5.76 -3.59 17.11
CA THR A 299 5.34 -2.67 16.06
C THR A 299 6.07 -2.92 14.74
N ASP A 300 5.58 -2.31 13.66
CA ASP A 300 6.11 -2.39 12.29
C ASP A 300 6.11 -0.96 11.71
N PRO A 301 7.15 -0.15 11.99
CA PRO A 301 7.21 1.23 11.53
C PRO A 301 7.33 1.29 9.99
N PRO A 302 6.87 2.37 9.33
CA PRO A 302 7.00 2.51 7.88
C PRO A 302 8.45 2.43 7.42
N TYR A 303 8.70 1.91 6.22
CA TYR A 303 10.04 1.65 5.68
C TYR A 303 10.62 2.86 4.91
N GLY A 304 10.43 4.08 5.43
CA GLY A 304 10.79 5.32 4.74
C GLY A 304 9.91 5.58 3.51
N SER A 305 10.50 5.63 2.32
CA SER A 305 9.81 6.06 1.09
C SER A 305 9.05 4.97 0.31
N ASN A 306 8.89 3.76 0.88
CA ASN A 306 8.41 2.60 0.11
C ASN A 306 6.94 2.68 -0.33
N VAL A 307 6.09 3.24 0.53
CA VAL A 307 4.66 3.33 0.33
C VAL A 307 4.19 4.67 0.90
N GLN A 308 3.42 5.43 0.13
CA GLN A 308 2.72 6.62 0.60
C GLN A 308 1.31 6.18 1.04
N TYR A 309 1.14 5.68 2.27
CA TYR A 309 -0.09 5.03 2.71
C TYR A 309 -1.25 6.01 2.80
N ALA A 310 -1.02 7.23 3.28
CA ALA A 310 -2.07 8.25 3.40
C ALA A 310 -2.70 8.55 2.03
N GLU A 311 -1.87 8.81 1.02
CA GLU A 311 -2.33 9.05 -0.35
C GLU A 311 -3.00 7.81 -0.94
N LEU A 312 -2.34 6.65 -0.92
CA LEU A 312 -2.87 5.42 -1.54
C LEU A 312 -4.15 4.90 -0.88
N SER A 313 -4.36 5.19 0.41
CA SER A 313 -5.57 4.78 1.13
C SER A 313 -6.80 5.63 0.78
N VAL A 314 -6.64 6.78 0.11
CA VAL A 314 -7.76 7.72 -0.15
C VAL A 314 -8.98 7.09 -0.81
N VAL A 315 -8.77 6.03 -1.62
CA VAL A 315 -9.85 5.27 -2.28
C VAL A 315 -10.88 4.71 -1.28
N TRP A 316 -10.48 4.39 -0.05
CA TRP A 316 -11.41 3.97 1.01
C TRP A 316 -11.78 5.12 1.93
N ASN A 317 -10.75 5.87 2.26
CA ASN A 317 -10.71 6.79 3.35
C ASN A 317 -11.69 7.96 3.11
N ALA A 318 -11.87 8.39 1.85
CA ALA A 318 -12.79 9.47 1.51
C ALA A 318 -14.27 9.11 1.77
N TRP A 319 -14.61 7.82 1.75
CA TRP A 319 -15.93 7.34 2.16
C TRP A 319 -16.05 7.24 3.68
N TYR A 320 -14.95 6.87 4.35
CA TYR A 320 -14.93 6.72 5.80
C TYR A 320 -15.13 8.05 6.51
N GLU A 321 -14.55 9.13 5.97
CA GLU A 321 -14.79 10.49 6.44
C GLU A 321 -16.27 10.80 6.60
N ILE A 322 -17.01 10.58 5.51
CA ILE A 322 -18.44 10.86 5.44
C ILE A 322 -19.21 9.91 6.36
N PHE A 323 -18.83 8.64 6.40
CA PHE A 323 -19.49 7.62 7.23
C PHE A 323 -19.31 7.87 8.72
N GLY A 324 -18.07 8.13 9.13
CA GLY A 324 -17.63 8.39 10.50
C GLY A 324 -18.01 9.79 11.00
N GLY A 325 -18.31 10.72 10.09
CA GLY A 325 -18.52 12.12 10.42
C GLY A 325 -17.25 12.76 10.96
N LEU A 326 -16.12 12.46 10.31
CA LEU A 326 -14.81 13.01 10.65
C LEU A 326 -14.58 14.29 9.87
N ASP A 327 -13.88 15.25 10.48
CA ASP A 327 -13.35 16.43 9.79
C ASP A 327 -11.91 16.11 9.38
N ASP A 328 -11.56 16.27 8.09
CA ASP A 328 -10.21 16.15 7.50
C ASP A 328 -9.33 15.01 8.09
N TYR A 329 -9.39 13.83 7.49
CA TYR A 329 -8.78 12.61 8.06
C TYR A 329 -7.56 12.09 7.26
N ILE A 330 -7.16 12.75 6.17
CA ILE A 330 -5.93 12.40 5.41
C ILE A 330 -4.74 13.10 6.06
N PHE A 331 -4.15 12.46 7.06
CA PHE A 331 -2.99 13.00 7.79
C PHE A 331 -1.66 12.66 7.08
N LYS A 332 -1.51 13.04 5.82
CA LYS A 332 -0.24 12.78 5.09
C LYS A 332 0.95 13.43 5.81
N ASP A 333 0.73 14.57 6.48
CA ASP A 333 1.80 15.32 7.15
C ASP A 333 2.26 14.65 8.46
N GLU A 334 1.39 13.86 9.12
CA GLU A 334 1.74 13.09 10.33
C GLU A 334 2.23 11.66 10.02
N GLU A 335 2.30 11.29 8.74
CA GLU A 335 2.75 9.97 8.31
C GLU A 335 4.29 9.91 8.29
N ALA A 336 4.91 8.97 8.99
CA ALA A 336 6.37 8.80 8.97
C ALA A 336 6.84 8.14 7.65
N VAL A 337 6.87 8.88 6.54
CA VAL A 337 7.35 8.43 5.22
C VAL A 337 8.16 9.53 4.53
N VAL A 338 9.01 9.14 3.57
CA VAL A 338 9.87 10.05 2.80
C VAL A 338 9.36 10.18 1.36
N ASN A 339 9.37 11.37 0.78
CA ASN A 339 8.99 11.59 -0.62
C ASN A 339 10.20 11.40 -1.56
N ARG A 340 10.03 10.70 -2.70
CA ARG A 340 11.18 10.19 -3.49
C ARG A 340 11.66 11.12 -4.58
N LYS A 341 10.75 11.69 -5.36
CA LYS A 341 11.08 12.24 -6.69
C LYS A 341 10.82 13.72 -6.86
N VAL A 342 10.13 14.38 -5.93
CA VAL A 342 9.78 15.79 -6.09
C VAL A 342 10.03 16.54 -4.80
N LYS A 343 10.80 17.63 -4.90
CA LYS A 343 10.86 18.70 -3.90
C LYS A 343 9.67 19.63 -4.14
N VAL A 344 8.45 19.11 -3.96
CA VAL A 344 7.30 20.01 -3.78
C VAL A 344 7.45 20.69 -2.44
N GLU A 345 6.91 21.89 -2.31
CA GLU A 345 6.81 22.55 -1.02
C GLU A 345 6.05 21.62 -0.05
N GLY A 346 6.65 21.32 1.12
CA GLY A 346 6.10 20.37 2.09
C GLY A 346 6.45 18.90 1.85
N ALA A 347 7.33 18.55 0.89
CA ALA A 347 7.83 17.19 0.74
C ALA A 347 8.70 16.77 1.94
N LYS A 348 8.38 15.63 2.56
CA LYS A 348 9.10 15.05 3.70
C LYS A 348 10.41 14.42 3.28
N THR A 349 11.44 14.73 4.04
CA THR A 349 12.83 14.25 3.93
C THR A 349 13.11 13.12 4.90
N GLU A 350 14.31 12.55 4.86
CA GLU A 350 14.80 11.61 5.87
C GLU A 350 14.82 12.21 7.30
N GLU A 351 14.99 13.53 7.43
CA GLU A 351 14.96 14.24 8.73
C GLU A 351 13.54 14.30 9.30
N ASP A 352 12.54 14.65 8.46
CA ASP A 352 11.12 14.63 8.86
C ASP A 352 10.68 13.22 9.29
N TYR A 353 11.18 12.21 8.56
CA TYR A 353 10.96 10.81 8.89
C TYR A 353 11.61 10.40 10.23
N GLU A 354 12.86 10.81 10.49
CA GLU A 354 13.52 10.63 11.78
C GLU A 354 12.71 11.27 12.91
N GLU A 355 12.29 12.52 12.75
CA GLU A 355 11.63 13.28 13.81
C GLU A 355 10.24 12.71 14.15
N LEU A 356 9.46 12.33 13.12
CA LEU A 356 8.18 11.66 13.34
C LEU A 356 8.36 10.32 14.05
N LEU A 357 9.34 9.51 13.65
CA LEU A 357 9.64 8.25 14.34
C LEU A 357 10.14 8.50 15.77
N TYR A 358 10.95 9.52 15.99
CA TYR A 358 11.42 9.90 17.32
C TYR A 358 10.23 10.19 18.24
N HIS A 359 9.23 10.96 17.81
CA HIS A 359 8.03 11.21 18.61
C HIS A 359 7.21 9.95 18.87
N VAL A 360 7.10 9.03 17.90
CA VAL A 360 6.45 7.73 18.12
C VAL A 360 7.22 6.91 19.15
N PHE A 361 8.53 6.80 19.03
CA PHE A 361 9.34 6.03 19.96
C PHE A 361 9.43 6.70 21.34
N LEU A 362 9.41 8.01 21.42
CA LEU A 362 9.34 8.74 22.69
C LEU A 362 8.04 8.42 23.43
N GLU A 363 6.92 8.34 22.70
CA GLU A 363 5.65 7.91 23.27
C GLU A 363 5.68 6.43 23.67
N CYS A 364 6.32 5.57 22.88
CA CYS A 364 6.60 4.18 23.27
C CYS A 364 7.41 4.13 24.58
N ASN A 365 8.46 4.93 24.72
CA ASN A 365 9.28 5.01 25.93
C ASN A 365 8.42 5.40 27.14
N ARG A 366 7.61 6.45 27.01
CA ARG A 366 6.73 6.93 28.08
C ARG A 366 5.82 5.82 28.61
N VAL A 367 5.12 5.11 27.72
CA VAL A 367 4.12 4.09 28.12
C VAL A 367 4.73 2.76 28.55
N LEU A 368 5.93 2.43 28.08
CA LEU A 368 6.62 1.17 28.38
C LEU A 368 7.26 1.21 29.78
N LYS A 369 7.15 0.11 30.54
CA LYS A 369 7.85 -0.03 31.83
C LYS A 369 9.36 -0.08 31.63
N ASP A 370 10.12 0.41 32.61
CA ASP A 370 11.59 0.38 32.58
C ASP A 370 12.14 -1.04 32.40
N GLY A 371 13.21 -1.17 31.60
CA GLY A 371 13.85 -2.45 31.30
C GLY A 371 13.01 -3.41 30.44
N ARG A 372 11.90 -2.95 29.84
CA ARG A 372 11.07 -3.75 28.94
C ARG A 372 11.40 -3.50 27.47
N TYR A 373 10.88 -4.40 26.64
CA TYR A 373 11.24 -4.49 25.23
C TYR A 373 10.28 -3.70 24.32
N LEU A 374 10.88 -2.93 23.43
CA LEU A 374 10.31 -2.45 22.18
C LEU A 374 10.86 -3.33 21.05
N VAL A 375 9.97 -4.10 20.42
CA VAL A 375 10.34 -4.99 19.32
C VAL A 375 9.72 -4.45 18.03
N PHE A 376 10.52 -4.30 16.98
CA PHE A 376 9.97 -3.98 15.68
C PHE A 376 10.70 -4.64 14.53
N THR A 377 9.98 -4.81 13.43
CA THR A 377 10.55 -5.29 12.18
C THR A 377 10.91 -4.12 11.28
N PHE A 378 12.07 -4.19 10.62
CA PHE A 378 12.52 -3.14 9.71
C PHE A 378 13.54 -3.67 8.69
N ASN A 379 13.48 -3.15 7.46
CA ASN A 379 14.39 -3.51 6.38
C ASN A 379 14.44 -2.40 5.32
N ASN A 380 15.61 -1.82 5.10
CA ASN A 380 15.83 -0.87 4.02
C ASN A 380 17.27 -0.98 3.50
N LYS A 381 17.46 -0.90 2.19
CA LYS A 381 18.81 -0.86 1.59
C LYS A 381 19.47 0.50 1.77
N ASN A 382 18.68 1.56 1.86
CA ASN A 382 19.18 2.90 2.04
C ASN A 382 19.67 3.05 3.48
N ILE A 383 20.99 3.08 3.63
CA ILE A 383 21.65 3.25 4.93
C ILE A 383 21.24 4.55 5.64
N LYS A 384 20.85 5.60 4.92
CA LYS A 384 20.34 6.85 5.53
C LYS A 384 19.05 6.62 6.29
N VAL A 385 18.12 5.91 5.68
CA VAL A 385 16.80 5.61 6.26
C VAL A 385 16.96 4.70 7.50
N TRP A 386 17.99 3.85 7.48
CA TRP A 386 18.33 3.01 8.61
C TRP A 386 19.00 3.78 9.75
N ILE A 387 19.96 4.67 9.45
CA ILE A 387 20.58 5.57 10.44
C ILE A 387 19.51 6.49 11.06
N ALA A 388 18.61 7.07 10.26
CA ALA A 388 17.48 7.87 10.74
C ALA A 388 16.62 7.09 11.75
N MET A 389 16.25 5.85 11.41
CA MET A 389 15.50 4.98 12.33
C MET A 389 16.28 4.69 13.62
N MET A 390 17.57 4.39 13.54
CA MET A 390 18.43 4.12 14.69
C MET A 390 18.62 5.35 15.59
N LYS A 391 18.81 6.54 15.00
CA LYS A 391 18.85 7.81 15.72
C LYS A 391 17.54 8.05 16.46
N ALA A 392 16.41 7.89 15.78
CA ALA A 392 15.09 8.09 16.37
C ALA A 392 14.86 7.21 17.61
N VAL A 393 15.17 5.91 17.53
CA VAL A 393 14.99 4.98 18.66
C VAL A 393 15.99 5.25 19.78
N ALA A 394 17.25 5.55 19.46
CA ALA A 394 18.27 5.91 20.46
C ALA A 394 17.92 7.20 21.21
N ARG A 395 17.54 8.27 20.48
CA ARG A 395 17.08 9.56 21.04
C ARG A 395 15.89 9.38 21.98
N ALA A 396 15.02 8.41 21.70
CA ALA A 396 13.87 8.08 22.53
C ALA A 396 14.23 7.32 23.83
N GLY A 397 15.51 7.07 24.13
CA GLY A 397 15.94 6.42 25.36
C GLY A 397 15.88 4.88 25.31
N PHE A 398 16.14 4.33 24.13
CA PHE A 398 16.24 2.89 23.92
C PHE A 398 17.63 2.48 23.45
N TYR A 399 18.07 1.30 23.86
CA TYR A 399 19.30 0.68 23.36
C TYR A 399 19.01 -0.71 22.78
N LEU A 400 19.83 -1.14 21.83
CA LEU A 400 19.72 -2.47 21.24
C LEU A 400 20.19 -3.53 22.27
N ALA A 401 19.38 -4.54 22.53
CA ALA A 401 19.76 -5.64 23.41
C ALA A 401 20.95 -6.44 22.84
N GLU A 402 21.72 -7.08 23.72
CA GLU A 402 22.68 -8.10 23.30
C GLU A 402 21.94 -9.21 22.53
N ASP A 403 22.46 -9.60 21.37
CA ASP A 403 21.80 -10.49 20.41
C ASP A 403 20.37 -10.05 20.01
N GLY A 404 20.07 -8.75 20.12
CA GLY A 404 18.76 -8.16 19.84
C GLY A 404 18.39 -8.06 18.37
N VAL A 405 19.12 -8.72 17.47
CA VAL A 405 18.88 -8.70 16.02
C VAL A 405 18.64 -10.12 15.54
N ILE A 406 17.43 -10.38 15.04
CA ILE A 406 17.04 -11.65 14.43
C ILE A 406 16.71 -11.38 12.97
N PHE A 407 17.14 -12.27 12.07
CA PHE A 407 16.71 -12.24 10.68
C PHE A 407 15.56 -13.21 10.47
N GLN A 408 14.42 -12.69 9.99
CA GLN A 408 13.28 -13.49 9.58
C GLN A 408 13.32 -13.69 8.05
N ASP A 409 13.43 -14.94 7.63
CA ASP A 409 13.38 -15.29 6.22
C ASP A 409 11.97 -15.04 5.62
N PHE A 410 11.92 -14.78 4.32
CA PHE A 410 10.67 -14.47 3.63
C PHE A 410 9.71 -15.67 3.60
N ILE A 411 8.40 -15.39 3.58
CA ILE A 411 7.40 -16.44 3.41
C ILE A 411 7.45 -16.92 1.95
N GLN A 412 7.72 -18.21 1.74
CA GLN A 412 8.00 -18.80 0.41
C GLN A 412 6.91 -18.57 -0.65
N SER A 413 5.65 -18.41 -0.24
CA SER A 413 4.53 -18.08 -1.14
C SER A 413 4.60 -16.68 -1.76
N TYR A 414 5.37 -15.75 -1.17
CA TYR A 414 5.51 -14.37 -1.65
C TYR A 414 6.63 -14.19 -2.69
N LYS A 415 7.46 -15.22 -2.91
CA LYS A 415 8.63 -15.22 -3.83
C LYS A 415 8.31 -14.73 -5.26
N ASN A 416 7.08 -14.87 -5.72
CA ASN A 416 6.65 -14.51 -7.08
C ASN A 416 5.94 -13.15 -7.19
N THR A 417 5.76 -12.41 -6.10
CA THR A 417 5.16 -11.06 -6.14
C THR A 417 6.08 -10.08 -6.87
N ALA A 418 5.52 -9.10 -7.59
CA ALA A 418 6.29 -8.18 -8.43
C ALA A 418 7.37 -7.39 -7.65
N HIS A 419 7.16 -7.20 -6.34
CA HIS A 419 8.04 -6.45 -5.44
C HIS A 419 9.36 -7.16 -5.12
N LEU A 420 9.39 -8.50 -5.12
CA LEU A 420 10.59 -9.28 -4.83
C LEU A 420 11.40 -9.67 -6.08
N ARG A 421 10.90 -9.35 -7.29
CA ARG A 421 11.58 -9.68 -8.56
C ARG A 421 12.74 -8.75 -8.93
N TYR A 422 12.92 -7.64 -8.22
CA TYR A 422 14.04 -6.74 -8.48
C TYR A 422 15.34 -7.31 -7.90
N ALA A 423 16.38 -7.36 -8.73
CA ALA A 423 17.69 -7.85 -8.33
C ALA A 423 18.24 -7.04 -7.14
N GLY A 424 18.77 -7.76 -6.13
CA GLY A 424 19.46 -7.19 -4.98
C GLY A 424 18.62 -6.90 -3.75
N ASN A 425 17.31 -7.20 -3.71
CA ASN A 425 16.48 -7.03 -2.50
C ASN A 425 16.91 -8.00 -1.39
N ILE A 426 17.04 -7.50 -0.15
CA ILE A 426 17.14 -8.36 1.04
C ILE A 426 15.83 -9.15 1.11
N HIS A 427 15.94 -10.48 1.02
CA HIS A 427 14.78 -11.36 1.03
C HIS A 427 14.50 -11.80 2.46
N GLY A 428 13.62 -11.07 3.16
CA GLY A 428 13.35 -11.24 4.58
C GLY A 428 13.34 -9.91 5.30
N ASP A 429 13.16 -9.92 6.62
CA ASP A 429 13.16 -8.71 7.44
C ASP A 429 14.00 -8.93 8.70
N PHE A 430 14.58 -7.84 9.22
CA PHE A 430 15.21 -7.88 10.54
C PHE A 430 14.16 -7.58 11.61
N ILE A 431 14.24 -8.31 12.71
CA ILE A 431 13.49 -8.05 13.94
C ILE A 431 14.49 -7.53 14.96
N TYR A 432 14.27 -6.31 15.42
CA TYR A 432 15.10 -5.64 16.39
C TYR A 432 14.41 -5.64 17.76
N SER A 433 15.17 -5.96 18.80
CA SER A 433 14.73 -5.96 20.19
C SER A 433 15.48 -4.88 20.96
N PHE A 434 14.82 -3.76 21.17
CA PHE A 434 15.32 -2.64 21.95
C PHE A 434 14.81 -2.70 23.38
N VAL A 435 15.58 -2.17 24.33
CA VAL A 435 15.22 -2.11 25.74
C VAL A 435 15.15 -0.66 26.19
N LYS A 436 14.10 -0.32 26.95
CA LYS A 436 13.96 1.00 27.58
C LYS A 436 14.98 1.17 28.70
N GLY A 437 15.78 2.22 28.64
CA GLY A 437 16.73 2.61 29.68
C GLY A 437 18.11 2.96 29.11
N GLU A 438 19.09 3.05 30.00
CA GLU A 438 20.49 3.25 29.61
C GLU A 438 21.10 1.92 29.16
N GLY A 439 21.60 1.91 27.94
CA GLY A 439 22.39 0.79 27.42
C GLY A 439 23.79 0.77 28.02
N PRO A 440 24.53 -0.34 27.84
CA PRO A 440 25.94 -0.38 28.19
C PRO A 440 26.72 0.66 27.35
N VAL A 441 27.50 1.54 28.01
CA VAL A 441 28.38 2.51 27.33
C VAL A 441 29.85 2.21 27.63
N SER A 442 30.59 1.80 26.59
CA SER A 442 31.73 2.54 26.00
C SER A 442 32.46 1.59 25.05
N PHE A 443 32.32 1.82 23.75
CA PHE A 443 33.14 1.18 22.72
C PHE A 443 34.13 2.20 22.21
N ASP A 444 35.43 1.91 22.26
CA ASP A 444 36.43 2.84 21.76
C ASP A 444 36.50 2.77 20.24
N PHE A 445 35.96 3.80 19.58
CA PHE A 445 36.04 3.96 18.12
C PHE A 445 37.33 4.65 17.66
N ASN A 446 38.29 4.92 18.55
CA ASN A 446 39.57 5.56 18.24
C ASN A 446 39.45 6.93 17.51
N GLY A 447 38.30 7.61 17.63
CA GLY A 447 38.03 8.86 16.92
C GLY A 447 37.63 8.68 15.45
N ASP A 448 37.28 7.47 15.01
CA ASP A 448 36.81 7.19 13.66
C ASP A 448 35.50 7.95 13.34
N SER A 449 35.41 8.45 12.11
CA SER A 449 34.17 9.00 11.57
C SER A 449 33.13 7.90 11.31
N LEU A 450 31.85 8.26 11.21
CA LEU A 450 30.77 7.34 10.88
C LEU A 450 31.07 6.51 9.60
N GLN A 451 31.64 7.15 8.58
CA GLN A 451 32.06 6.50 7.33
C GLN A 451 33.15 5.45 7.58
N GLN A 452 34.19 5.82 8.35
CA GLN A 452 35.28 4.91 8.70
C GLN A 452 34.78 3.70 9.49
N VAL A 453 33.87 3.93 10.44
CA VAL A 453 33.23 2.85 11.22
C VAL A 453 32.49 1.89 10.30
N ILE A 454 31.66 2.40 9.38
CA ILE A 454 30.92 1.56 8.41
C ILE A 454 31.89 0.75 7.54
N GLU A 455 32.89 1.40 6.95
CA GLU A 455 33.86 0.75 6.05
C GLU A 455 34.67 -0.33 6.77
N ASN A 456 35.19 -0.02 7.97
CA ASN A 456 35.97 -0.95 8.79
C ASN A 456 35.13 -2.17 9.21
N SER A 457 33.88 -1.95 9.63
CA SER A 457 32.96 -3.05 9.99
C SER A 457 32.63 -3.95 8.80
N ILE A 458 32.38 -3.38 7.62
CA ILE A 458 32.17 -4.16 6.40
C ILE A 458 33.43 -4.99 6.09
N ASP A 459 34.62 -4.39 6.12
CA ASP A 459 35.87 -5.09 5.81
C ASP A 459 36.11 -6.28 6.73
N LEU A 460 36.01 -6.06 8.04
CA LEU A 460 36.15 -7.13 9.03
C LEU A 460 35.11 -8.24 8.81
N LYS A 461 33.86 -7.88 8.48
CA LYS A 461 32.81 -8.85 8.23
C LYS A 461 33.05 -9.66 6.97
N LEU A 462 33.44 -9.01 5.88
CA LEU A 462 33.79 -9.69 4.62
C LEU A 462 34.96 -10.65 4.82
N GLU A 463 35.99 -10.26 5.56
CA GLU A 463 37.10 -11.16 5.89
C GLU A 463 36.65 -12.41 6.66
N GLN A 464 35.74 -12.26 7.62
CA GLN A 464 35.19 -13.39 8.37
C GLN A 464 34.32 -14.30 7.50
N LEU A 465 33.47 -13.73 6.65
CA LEU A 465 32.57 -14.48 5.77
C LEU A 465 33.36 -15.26 4.72
N TYR A 466 34.31 -14.62 4.04
CA TYR A 466 35.09 -15.27 2.98
C TYR A 466 36.18 -16.23 3.48
N LYS A 467 36.41 -16.30 4.80
CA LYS A 467 37.15 -17.41 5.43
C LYS A 467 36.31 -18.70 5.54
N LYS A 468 34.98 -18.58 5.58
CA LYS A 468 34.06 -19.72 5.76
C LYS A 468 33.53 -20.27 4.43
N GLN A 469 33.28 -19.40 3.46
CA GLN A 469 32.67 -19.76 2.19
C GLN A 469 33.14 -18.80 1.08
N GLU A 470 33.32 -19.31 -0.13
CA GLU A 470 33.90 -18.53 -1.25
C GLU A 470 32.90 -17.67 -2.02
N ARG A 471 31.60 -17.98 -1.90
CA ARG A 471 30.52 -17.35 -2.67
C ARG A 471 29.33 -17.07 -1.79
N TYR A 472 28.68 -15.93 -1.96
CA TYR A 472 27.45 -15.61 -1.26
C TYR A 472 26.43 -15.05 -2.22
N THR A 473 25.17 -15.47 -2.09
CA THR A 473 24.09 -14.77 -2.79
C THR A 473 23.93 -13.36 -2.21
N THR A 474 23.31 -12.44 -2.96
CA THR A 474 23.06 -11.08 -2.46
C THR A 474 22.27 -11.06 -1.13
N PRO A 475 21.18 -11.83 -0.97
CA PRO A 475 20.44 -11.87 0.29
C PRO A 475 21.29 -12.34 1.49
N GLU A 476 22.07 -13.41 1.33
CA GLU A 476 22.92 -13.94 2.41
C GLU A 476 24.01 -12.93 2.80
N LEU A 477 24.67 -12.33 1.82
CA LEU A 477 25.71 -11.34 2.06
C LEU A 477 25.14 -10.12 2.81
N TYR A 478 24.00 -9.61 2.34
CA TYR A 478 23.38 -8.42 2.92
C TYR A 478 22.86 -8.72 4.33
N GLN A 479 22.27 -9.90 4.56
CA GLN A 479 21.87 -10.33 5.89
C GLN A 479 23.03 -10.22 6.89
N HIS A 480 24.20 -10.77 6.53
CA HIS A 480 25.36 -10.75 7.42
C HIS A 480 25.97 -9.36 7.60
N VAL A 481 26.05 -8.57 6.53
CA VAL A 481 26.62 -7.22 6.56
C VAL A 481 25.73 -6.26 7.36
N PHE A 482 24.42 -6.22 7.09
CA PHE A 482 23.50 -5.35 7.81
C PHE A 482 23.27 -5.80 9.25
N ALA A 483 23.32 -7.10 9.58
CA ALA A 483 23.31 -7.53 10.98
C ALA A 483 24.49 -6.97 11.76
N GLU A 484 25.71 -7.03 11.19
CA GLU A 484 26.92 -6.48 11.80
C GLU A 484 26.84 -4.96 11.96
N LEU A 485 26.50 -4.27 10.87
CA LEU A 485 26.39 -2.82 10.87
C LEU A 485 25.34 -2.33 11.87
N THR A 486 24.28 -3.11 12.16
CA THR A 486 23.25 -2.70 13.11
C THR A 486 23.87 -2.42 14.47
N SER A 487 24.59 -3.43 14.97
CA SER A 487 25.14 -3.41 16.32
C SER A 487 26.17 -2.30 16.45
N VAL A 488 27.04 -2.15 15.45
CA VAL A 488 28.10 -1.13 15.47
C VAL A 488 27.53 0.28 15.34
N LEU A 489 26.58 0.49 14.43
CA LEU A 489 25.95 1.81 14.26
C LEU A 489 25.16 2.22 15.48
N MET A 490 24.41 1.30 16.11
CA MET A 490 23.70 1.61 17.35
C MET A 490 24.66 2.04 18.47
N GLN A 491 25.81 1.39 18.61
CA GLN A 491 26.84 1.79 19.58
C GLN A 491 27.44 3.15 19.25
N TYR A 492 27.74 3.42 17.97
CA TYR A 492 28.28 4.70 17.52
C TYR A 492 27.29 5.84 17.75
N ILE A 493 26.03 5.64 17.36
CA ILE A 493 24.94 6.60 17.54
C ILE A 493 24.74 6.88 19.03
N ALA A 494 24.66 5.87 19.88
CA ALA A 494 24.46 6.05 21.32
C ALA A 494 25.57 6.89 21.98
N GLN A 495 26.82 6.78 21.53
CA GLN A 495 27.93 7.58 22.08
C GLN A 495 27.93 9.04 21.62
N HIS A 496 27.38 9.31 20.44
CA HIS A 496 27.45 10.63 19.80
C HIS A 496 26.10 11.35 19.78
N ILE A 497 25.04 10.76 20.37
CA ILE A 497 23.68 11.30 20.32
C ILE A 497 23.58 12.70 20.95
N ASP A 498 24.36 12.98 21.99
CA ASP A 498 24.37 14.25 22.72
C ASP A 498 25.42 15.25 22.19
N VAL A 499 26.27 14.86 21.24
CA VAL A 499 27.47 15.63 20.84
C VAL A 499 27.23 16.49 19.58
N GLY A 500 26.01 16.48 19.02
CA GLY A 500 25.57 17.33 17.90
C GLY A 500 25.46 16.61 16.55
N GLU A 501 24.61 17.13 15.66
CA GLU A 501 24.19 16.48 14.40
C GLU A 501 25.32 16.28 13.37
N GLU A 502 26.40 17.06 13.42
CA GLU A 502 27.48 17.01 12.42
C GLU A 502 28.23 15.66 12.40
N ILE A 503 28.37 14.99 13.56
CA ILE A 503 29.10 13.70 13.67
C ILE A 503 28.26 12.54 13.14
N LEU A 504 26.93 12.68 13.19
CA LEU A 504 25.97 11.69 12.70
C LEU A 504 25.41 12.06 11.32
N ASN A 505 26.04 13.00 10.61
CA ASN A 505 25.55 13.48 9.32
C ASN A 505 25.68 12.39 8.24
N ALA A 506 24.56 11.68 8.05
CA ALA A 506 24.38 10.67 7.01
C ALA A 506 24.04 11.29 5.64
N GLU A 507 23.83 12.61 5.51
CA GLU A 507 23.56 13.26 4.22
C GLU A 507 24.69 13.04 3.21
N THR A 508 25.93 12.97 3.72
CA THR A 508 27.14 12.70 2.94
C THR A 508 27.16 11.30 2.31
N LEU A 509 26.39 10.35 2.85
CA LEU A 509 26.28 9.01 2.30
C LEU A 509 25.39 9.01 1.05
N SER A 510 25.53 8.03 0.17
CA SER A 510 24.53 7.78 -0.88
C SER A 510 23.54 6.71 -0.43
N GLY A 511 22.33 6.69 -0.98
CA GLY A 511 21.37 5.61 -0.71
C GLY A 511 21.86 4.23 -1.16
N GLU A 512 22.87 4.18 -2.03
CA GLU A 512 23.55 2.97 -2.52
C GLU A 512 24.97 2.82 -1.92
N TYR A 513 25.27 3.48 -0.80
CA TYR A 513 26.64 3.53 -0.27
C TYR A 513 27.20 2.14 0.05
N VAL A 514 26.43 1.29 0.74
CA VAL A 514 26.84 -0.09 1.04
C VAL A 514 27.02 -0.90 -0.24
N ASP A 515 26.08 -0.81 -1.19
CA ASP A 515 26.17 -1.50 -2.48
C ASP A 515 27.45 -1.11 -3.24
N ASN A 516 27.80 0.18 -3.23
CA ASN A 516 28.99 0.69 -3.89
C ASN A 516 30.28 0.21 -3.19
N LEU A 517 30.32 0.19 -1.86
CA LEU A 517 31.44 -0.38 -1.10
C LEU A 517 31.63 -1.86 -1.40
N LEU A 518 30.54 -2.64 -1.45
CA LEU A 518 30.60 -4.06 -1.79
C LEU A 518 31.12 -4.27 -3.23
N LYS A 519 30.64 -3.51 -4.22
CA LYS A 519 31.12 -3.56 -5.62
C LYS A 519 32.59 -3.16 -5.77
N MET A 520 33.11 -2.32 -4.87
CA MET A 520 34.54 -1.97 -4.87
C MET A 520 35.43 -3.10 -4.34
N LYS A 521 34.90 -3.95 -3.45
CA LYS A 521 35.66 -4.97 -2.72
C LYS A 521 35.49 -6.39 -3.28
N LEU A 522 34.37 -6.64 -3.96
CA LEU A 522 33.95 -7.96 -4.44
C LEU A 522 33.62 -7.91 -5.94
N ASP A 523 33.65 -9.06 -6.59
CA ASP A 523 33.14 -9.25 -7.96
C ASP A 523 31.78 -9.96 -7.91
N TYR A 524 30.91 -9.70 -8.88
CA TYR A 524 29.57 -10.29 -8.96
C TYR A 524 29.44 -11.14 -10.23
N HIS A 525 29.29 -12.45 -10.07
CA HIS A 525 29.23 -13.43 -11.16
C HIS A 525 28.10 -14.43 -10.91
N ASP A 526 27.31 -14.73 -11.94
CA ASP A 526 26.23 -15.74 -11.91
C ASP A 526 25.23 -15.61 -10.75
N GLY A 527 25.00 -14.38 -10.26
CA GLY A 527 24.07 -14.12 -9.15
C GLY A 527 24.71 -14.15 -7.75
N GLU A 528 26.03 -14.35 -7.68
CA GLU A 528 26.78 -14.50 -6.44
C GLU A 528 27.95 -13.51 -6.35
N TRP A 529 28.29 -13.13 -5.12
CA TRP A 529 29.43 -12.27 -4.79
C TRP A 529 30.65 -13.12 -4.46
N ILE A 530 31.80 -12.80 -5.07
CA ILE A 530 33.09 -13.47 -4.85
C ILE A 530 34.17 -12.46 -4.46
N LYS A 531 35.16 -12.91 -3.69
CA LYS A 531 36.30 -12.07 -3.31
C LYS A 531 37.19 -11.80 -4.53
N ARG A 532 37.55 -10.53 -4.76
CA ARG A 532 38.47 -10.13 -5.83
C ARG A 532 39.78 -10.92 -5.74
N GLY A 533 40.18 -11.53 -6.86
CA GLY A 533 41.39 -12.35 -6.96
C GLY A 533 41.19 -13.87 -6.75
N ASN A 534 39.97 -14.33 -6.40
CA ASN A 534 39.62 -15.75 -6.31
C ASN A 534 38.84 -16.27 -7.54
N ALA A 535 38.72 -15.49 -8.62
CA ALA A 535 38.13 -15.96 -9.88
C ALA A 535 39.06 -16.96 -10.58
N ARG A 536 38.90 -18.25 -10.27
CA ARG A 536 39.43 -19.37 -11.05
C ARG A 536 38.30 -20.29 -11.48
#